data_AF-R0LGD1-F1
#
_entry.id   AF-R0LGD1-F1
#
_cell.length_a   1.000
_cell.length_b   1.000
_cell.length_c   1.000
_cell.angle_alpha   90.00
_cell.angle_beta   90.00
_cell.angle_gamma   90.00
#
_symmetry.space_group_name_H-M   'P 1'
#
loop_
_entity.id
_entity.type
_entity.pdbx_description
1 polymer ?
#
loop_
_entity_poly.entity_id
_entity_poly.type
_entity_poly.pdbx_seq_one_letter_code
_entity_poly.pdbx_strand_id
1 'polypeptide(L)'
;DCSRTQPCDHTKGLECNFGASPVATKGICRAQSEGRPCEYNSKIYQNGESFQPNCKHQCTCIDGAVGCIPLCPQELSLPNLGCPSPRLVKVPGQCCEEWVCDESKDALDELEGFFSKEFGLDASEGELTRNNELIAIVKGGLKMLPVFGSEPQSRAFENPKCIVQTTSWSQCSKTCGTGISTRVTNDNPDCKLIKETRICEVRPCGQPSYASLKKGKKCTKTKKSPSPVKFTYAGCSSVKKYRPKYCGSCVDGRCCTPQQTRTVKIRFRCDDGETFTKSVMMIQSCRCNYNCPHANEAYPYYRLVNDIHKFRD
;
A
#
# COMPACT_ATOMS: atom_id res chain seq x y z
N ASP A 1 -4.57 -33.66 38.92
CA ASP A 1 -4.44 -34.80 37.98
C ASP A 1 -5.79 -35.23 37.44
N CYS A 2 -5.81 -35.77 36.24
CA CYS A 2 -7.00 -36.18 35.48
C CYS A 2 -6.75 -37.50 34.75
N SER A 3 -7.82 -38.13 34.29
CA SER A 3 -7.77 -39.38 33.51
C SER A 3 -8.93 -39.40 32.50
N ARG A 4 -8.99 -40.43 31.65
CA ARG A 4 -10.10 -40.59 30.68
C ARG A 4 -11.47 -40.76 31.36
N THR A 5 -11.50 -41.22 32.61
CA THR A 5 -12.72 -41.39 33.41
C THR A 5 -12.93 -40.28 34.44
N GLN A 6 -11.93 -39.41 34.64
CA GLN A 6 -11.98 -38.30 35.58
C GLN A 6 -11.49 -37.02 34.87
N PRO A 7 -12.39 -36.33 34.13
CA PRO A 7 -12.05 -35.11 33.40
C PRO A 7 -11.77 -33.93 34.34
N CYS A 8 -11.07 -32.93 33.81
CA CYS A 8 -10.84 -31.67 34.51
C CYS A 8 -12.10 -30.81 34.56
N ASP A 9 -12.14 -29.86 35.49
CA ASP A 9 -13.23 -28.91 35.60
C ASP A 9 -13.24 -27.94 34.41
N HIS A 10 -14.12 -28.22 33.43
CA HIS A 10 -14.29 -27.41 32.23
C HIS A 10 -14.84 -26.01 32.53
N THR A 11 -15.52 -25.79 33.66
CA THR A 11 -16.02 -24.45 34.04
C THR A 11 -14.90 -23.50 34.43
N LYS A 12 -13.75 -24.07 34.83
CA LYS A 12 -12.50 -23.34 35.10
C LYS A 12 -11.58 -23.26 33.87
N GLY A 13 -12.08 -23.65 32.69
CA GLY A 13 -11.31 -23.68 31.44
C GLY A 13 -10.12 -24.64 31.51
N LEU A 14 -10.22 -25.76 32.24
CA LEU A 14 -9.13 -26.73 32.37
C LEU A 14 -9.29 -27.89 31.38
N GLU A 15 -8.23 -28.24 30.67
CA GLU A 15 -8.14 -29.41 29.80
C GLU A 15 -7.12 -30.42 30.36
N CYS A 16 -7.41 -31.71 30.17
CA CYS A 16 -6.55 -32.80 30.62
C CYS A 16 -5.40 -33.05 29.64
N ASN A 17 -4.16 -32.74 30.04
CA ASN A 17 -2.98 -32.97 29.22
C ASN A 17 -2.24 -34.25 29.65
N PHE A 18 -2.12 -35.23 28.74
CA PHE A 18 -1.47 -36.53 28.97
C PHE A 18 0.04 -36.56 28.64
N GLY A 19 0.64 -35.43 28.27
CA GLY A 19 2.05 -35.34 27.89
C GLY A 19 2.37 -36.04 26.56
N ALA A 20 3.66 -36.31 26.32
CA ALA A 20 4.16 -36.86 25.04
C ALA A 20 4.03 -38.40 24.91
N SER A 21 3.37 -39.07 25.86
CA SER A 21 3.21 -40.52 25.83
C SER A 21 1.76 -40.91 25.48
N PRO A 22 1.54 -41.61 24.34
CA PRO A 22 0.20 -42.04 23.94
C PRO A 22 -0.41 -43.13 24.85
N VAL A 23 0.36 -43.65 25.81
CA VAL A 23 -0.04 -44.72 26.75
C VAL A 23 -0.31 -44.18 28.16
N ALA A 24 -0.15 -42.87 28.40
CA ALA A 24 -0.36 -42.29 29.71
C ALA A 24 -1.85 -42.32 30.09
N THR A 25 -2.19 -43.05 31.15
CA THR A 25 -3.57 -43.17 31.69
C THR A 25 -3.92 -42.04 32.66
N LYS A 26 -2.92 -41.27 33.10
CA LYS A 26 -3.05 -40.10 33.98
C LYS A 26 -2.43 -38.88 33.32
N GLY A 27 -3.14 -37.76 33.34
CA GLY A 27 -2.71 -36.45 32.86
C GLY A 27 -2.81 -35.40 33.96
N ILE A 28 -2.42 -34.16 33.63
CA ILE A 28 -2.48 -33.01 34.53
C ILE A 28 -3.52 -32.03 33.98
N CYS A 29 -4.41 -31.53 34.84
CA CYS A 29 -5.34 -30.46 34.48
C CYS A 29 -4.58 -29.16 34.27
N ARG A 30 -4.56 -28.67 33.03
CA ARG A 30 -3.96 -27.39 32.68
C ARG A 30 -5.04 -26.45 32.22
N ALA A 31 -4.93 -25.17 32.59
CA ALA A 31 -5.78 -24.15 31.99
C ALA A 31 -5.55 -24.16 30.47
N GLN A 32 -6.64 -24.06 29.73
CA GLN A 32 -6.69 -23.86 28.30
C GLN A 32 -6.26 -22.41 28.04
N SER A 33 -5.02 -22.09 28.39
CA SER A 33 -4.33 -20.91 27.89
C SER A 33 -4.17 -21.16 26.41
N GLU A 34 -5.00 -20.50 25.61
CA GLU A 34 -5.23 -20.74 24.18
C GLU A 34 -4.00 -20.40 23.31
N GLY A 35 -2.82 -20.92 23.62
CA GLY A 35 -1.61 -20.66 22.84
C GLY A 35 -0.33 -21.23 23.42
N ARG A 36 0.65 -21.41 22.55
CA ARG A 36 2.00 -21.83 22.94
C ARG A 36 2.74 -20.67 23.59
N PRO A 37 3.58 -20.91 24.62
CA PRO A 37 4.47 -19.87 25.13
C PRO A 37 5.51 -19.51 24.05
N CYS A 38 5.95 -18.25 24.05
CA CYS A 38 6.96 -17.73 23.15
C CYS A 38 8.32 -17.68 23.85
N GLU A 39 9.39 -17.93 23.12
CA GLU A 39 10.75 -17.69 23.59
C GLU A 39 11.32 -16.44 22.91
N TYR A 40 11.79 -15.46 23.70
CA TYR A 40 12.42 -14.24 23.20
C TYR A 40 13.57 -13.82 24.11
N ASN A 41 14.77 -13.63 23.54
CA ASN A 41 16.01 -13.34 24.28
C ASN A 41 16.24 -14.27 25.49
N SER A 42 16.05 -15.58 25.29
CA SER A 42 16.22 -16.63 26.32
C SER A 42 15.27 -16.50 27.51
N LYS A 43 14.15 -15.78 27.36
CA LYS A 43 13.05 -15.73 28.32
C LYS A 43 11.79 -16.30 27.70
N ILE A 44 11.02 -17.01 28.50
CA ILE A 44 9.76 -17.64 28.09
C ILE A 44 8.61 -16.75 28.52
N TYR A 45 7.77 -16.35 27.56
CA TYR A 45 6.58 -15.51 27.73
C TYR A 45 5.32 -16.36 27.49
N GLN A 46 4.31 -16.19 28.32
CA GLN A 46 3.03 -16.89 28.17
C GLN A 46 2.21 -16.30 27.02
N ASN A 47 1.29 -17.10 26.46
CA ASN A 47 0.37 -16.59 25.44
C ASN A 47 -0.46 -15.43 25.98
N GLY A 48 -0.52 -14.32 25.23
CA GLY A 48 -1.14 -13.06 25.64
C GLY A 48 -0.25 -12.15 26.51
N GLU A 49 0.93 -12.62 26.92
CA GLU A 49 1.85 -11.82 27.73
C GLU A 49 2.51 -10.72 26.88
N SER A 50 2.45 -9.48 27.39
CA SER A 50 3.06 -8.30 26.75
C SER A 50 4.31 -7.86 27.51
N PHE A 51 5.37 -7.55 26.78
CA PHE A 51 6.67 -7.15 27.31
C PHE A 51 7.31 -6.07 26.44
N GLN A 52 8.17 -5.24 27.03
CA GLN A 52 8.84 -4.15 26.32
C GLN A 52 10.34 -4.42 26.25
N PRO A 53 10.86 -5.04 25.16
CA PRO A 53 12.28 -5.39 25.09
C PRO A 53 13.21 -4.18 25.01
N ASN A 54 12.72 -3.06 24.48
CA ASN A 54 13.43 -1.78 24.45
C ASN A 54 12.42 -0.63 24.47
N CYS A 55 12.90 0.57 24.74
CA CYS A 55 12.02 1.74 24.82
C CYS A 55 11.32 2.07 23.49
N LYS A 56 11.80 1.56 22.34
CA LYS A 56 11.23 1.78 21.00
C LYS A 56 10.16 0.75 20.61
N HIS A 57 10.04 -0.40 21.29
CA HIS A 57 9.18 -1.51 20.86
C HIS A 57 8.43 -2.13 22.04
N GLN A 58 7.14 -2.37 21.85
CA GLN A 58 6.31 -3.17 22.74
C GLN A 58 5.92 -4.46 22.02
N CYS A 59 6.14 -5.61 22.65
CA CYS A 59 5.89 -6.92 22.06
C CYS A 59 4.86 -7.71 22.85
N THR A 60 4.15 -8.60 22.17
CA THR A 60 3.17 -9.50 22.76
C THR A 60 3.37 -10.90 22.21
N CYS A 61 3.36 -11.89 23.09
CA CYS A 61 3.36 -13.30 22.71
C CYS A 61 1.96 -13.72 22.28
N ILE A 62 1.85 -14.29 21.07
CA ILE A 62 0.61 -14.79 20.49
C ILE A 62 0.92 -16.16 19.87
N ASP A 63 0.42 -17.22 20.49
CA ASP A 63 0.47 -18.61 20.03
C ASP A 63 1.87 -19.13 19.65
N GLY A 64 2.89 -18.72 20.39
CA GLY A 64 4.29 -19.10 20.17
C GLY A 64 5.05 -18.16 19.23
N ALA A 65 4.39 -17.11 18.70
CA ALA A 65 5.02 -16.05 17.93
C ALA A 65 5.03 -14.72 18.70
N VAL A 66 6.13 -13.98 18.60
CA VAL A 66 6.25 -12.65 19.21
C VAL A 66 5.94 -11.59 18.16
N GLY A 67 4.88 -10.80 18.39
CA GLY A 67 4.54 -9.63 17.57
C GLY A 67 4.96 -8.35 18.29
N CYS A 68 5.68 -7.45 17.62
CA CYS A 68 6.12 -6.17 18.18
C CYS A 68 5.53 -4.98 17.43
N ILE A 69 5.11 -3.96 18.17
CA ILE A 69 4.66 -2.66 17.66
C ILE A 69 5.69 -1.57 18.02
N PRO A 70 5.99 -0.65 17.09
CA PRO A 70 6.89 0.47 17.37
C PRO A 70 6.19 1.51 18.24
N LEU A 71 6.89 2.00 19.26
CA LEU A 71 6.44 3.07 20.18
C LEU A 71 6.91 4.46 19.73
N CYS A 72 7.74 4.55 18.69
CA CYS A 72 8.26 5.80 18.15
C CYS A 72 7.50 6.19 16.86
N PRO A 73 6.47 7.05 16.94
CA PRO A 73 5.67 7.46 15.78
C PRO A 73 6.46 8.33 14.77
N GLN A 74 7.48 9.04 15.24
CA GLN A 74 8.28 9.98 14.44
C GLN A 74 9.23 9.32 13.42
N GLU A 75 9.58 8.05 13.63
CA GLU A 75 10.34 7.25 12.66
C GLU A 75 9.44 6.75 11.49
N LEU A 76 8.12 6.85 11.64
CA LEU A 76 7.14 6.49 10.61
C LEU A 76 6.52 7.70 9.90
N SER A 77 6.67 8.90 10.46
CA SER A 77 6.15 10.14 9.87
C SER A 77 7.09 10.70 8.80
N LEU A 78 6.54 11.08 7.65
CA LEU A 78 7.26 11.81 6.59
C LEU A 78 7.79 13.15 7.15
N PRO A 79 9.01 13.58 6.77
CA PRO A 79 9.54 14.87 7.23
C PRO A 79 8.63 16.04 6.78
N ASN A 80 8.52 17.06 7.63
CA ASN A 80 7.71 18.24 7.36
C ASN A 80 8.08 18.89 6.02
N LEU A 81 7.06 19.27 5.23
CA LEU A 81 7.16 19.86 3.88
C LEU A 81 7.93 21.20 3.78
N GLY A 82 8.57 21.67 4.86
CA GLY A 82 9.34 22.93 4.92
C GLY A 82 10.83 22.75 5.20
N CYS A 83 11.37 21.53 5.07
CA CYS A 83 12.76 21.22 5.44
C CYS A 83 13.58 20.77 4.23
N PRO A 84 14.59 21.53 3.77
CA PRO A 84 15.39 21.20 2.59
C PRO A 84 16.31 19.98 2.80
N SER A 85 16.70 19.67 4.04
CA SER A 85 17.50 18.50 4.37
C SER A 85 17.12 17.93 5.74
N PRO A 86 16.05 17.11 5.82
CA PRO A 86 15.63 16.48 7.07
C PRO A 86 16.56 15.31 7.42
N ARG A 87 17.16 15.34 8.61
CA ARG A 87 17.95 14.25 9.17
C ARG A 87 17.31 13.73 10.44
N LEU A 88 17.23 12.42 10.59
CA LEU A 88 16.76 11.77 11.80
C LEU A 88 17.96 11.58 12.74
N VAL A 89 17.93 12.21 13.92
CA VAL A 89 19.07 12.20 14.85
C VAL A 89 18.65 11.77 16.25
N LYS A 90 19.56 11.06 16.94
CA LYS A 90 19.34 10.58 18.30
C LYS A 90 19.60 11.70 19.31
N VAL A 91 18.54 12.20 19.95
CA VAL A 91 18.64 13.25 20.97
C VAL A 91 19.03 12.64 22.31
N PRO A 92 20.04 13.20 23.02
CA PRO A 92 20.44 12.72 24.35
C PRO A 92 19.26 12.76 25.34
N GLY A 93 18.99 11.64 26.02
CA GLY A 93 17.93 11.54 27.02
C GLY A 93 16.54 11.18 26.46
N GLN A 94 16.36 11.15 25.14
CA GLN A 94 15.13 10.65 24.51
C GLN A 94 15.31 9.23 23.98
N CYS A 95 14.25 8.42 24.05
CA CYS A 95 14.26 7.08 23.47
C CYS A 95 14.20 7.10 21.94
N CYS A 96 13.35 7.97 21.38
CA CYS A 96 13.07 8.05 19.96
C CYS A 96 13.97 9.10 19.29
N GLU A 97 14.23 8.92 17.99
CA GLU A 97 15.06 9.83 17.20
C GLU A 97 14.21 10.97 16.61
N GLU A 98 14.70 12.20 16.63
CA GLU A 98 13.94 13.39 16.24
C GLU A 98 14.43 13.93 14.89
N TRP A 99 13.54 14.54 14.13
CA TRP A 99 13.89 15.19 12.87
C TRP A 99 14.56 16.53 13.14
N VAL A 100 15.80 16.68 12.68
CA VAL A 100 16.53 17.95 12.65
C VAL A 100 16.67 18.41 11.21
N CYS A 101 16.51 19.71 10.99
CA CYS A 101 16.71 20.36 9.71
C CYS A 101 18.02 21.14 9.76
N ASP A 102 18.98 20.76 8.93
CA ASP A 102 20.16 21.61 8.72
C ASP A 102 19.81 22.68 7.70
N GLU A 103 19.92 23.94 8.11
CA GLU A 103 19.86 25.07 7.19
C GLU A 103 21.15 25.10 6.37
N SER A 104 21.12 24.52 5.17
CA SER A 104 22.12 24.83 4.16
C SER A 104 21.88 26.27 3.70
N LYS A 105 22.70 27.20 4.18
CA LYS A 105 22.72 28.61 3.74
C LYS A 105 23.04 28.82 2.25
N ASP A 106 23.34 27.76 1.51
CA ASP A 106 23.87 27.84 0.15
C ASP A 106 22.82 27.72 -0.97
N ALA A 107 21.52 27.54 -0.64
CA ALA A 107 20.46 27.39 -1.66
C ALA A 107 19.65 28.68 -1.92
N LEU A 108 19.91 29.77 -1.18
CA LEU A 108 19.24 31.06 -1.36
C LEU A 108 20.01 31.97 -2.35
N ASP A 109 21.34 31.82 -2.46
CA ASP A 109 22.18 32.63 -3.37
C ASP A 109 22.04 32.21 -4.85
N GLU A 110 21.67 30.96 -5.15
CA GLU A 110 21.50 30.51 -6.54
C GLU A 110 20.13 30.86 -7.14
N LEU A 111 19.11 31.12 -6.32
CA LEU A 111 17.78 31.50 -6.82
C LEU A 111 17.68 33.02 -7.09
N GLU A 112 18.47 33.84 -6.37
CA GLU A 112 18.49 35.30 -6.54
C GLU A 112 19.15 35.74 -7.87
N GLY A 113 20.07 34.92 -8.39
CA GLY A 113 20.70 35.13 -9.71
C GLY A 113 19.79 34.84 -10.90
N PHE A 114 18.76 33.99 -10.75
CA PHE A 114 17.90 33.56 -11.85
C PHE A 114 16.75 34.55 -12.15
N PHE A 115 16.21 35.21 -11.12
CA PHE A 115 15.11 36.16 -11.29
C PHE A 115 15.57 37.55 -11.80
N SER A 116 16.86 37.87 -11.67
CA SER A 116 17.40 39.19 -12.01
C SER A 116 17.68 39.44 -13.50
N LYS A 117 17.48 38.44 -14.39
CA LYS A 117 17.91 38.55 -15.81
C LYS A 117 16.81 38.49 -16.88
N GLU A 118 15.52 38.31 -16.54
CA GLU A 118 14.48 38.18 -17.60
C GLU A 118 13.22 39.04 -17.46
N PHE A 119 12.99 39.73 -16.34
CA PHE A 119 11.87 40.67 -16.22
C PHE A 119 12.30 41.96 -15.54
N GLY A 120 12.67 42.96 -16.35
CA GLY A 120 12.84 44.34 -15.86
C GLY A 120 11.50 44.88 -15.38
N LEU A 121 11.29 44.91 -14.07
CA LEU A 121 10.16 45.57 -13.42
C LEU A 121 10.64 46.32 -12.17
N ASP A 122 10.08 47.52 -12.03
CA ASP A 122 10.54 48.65 -11.24
C ASP A 122 10.72 48.40 -9.74
N ALA A 123 11.71 49.08 -9.19
CA ALA A 123 12.07 49.07 -7.78
C ALA A 123 11.07 49.86 -6.94
N SER A 124 10.14 49.17 -6.26
CA SER A 124 9.57 49.60 -4.97
C SER A 124 8.51 48.59 -4.49
N GLU A 125 8.91 47.45 -3.92
CA GLU A 125 8.18 46.72 -2.86
C GLU A 125 9.13 45.65 -2.23
N GLY A 126 10.35 46.07 -1.91
CA GLY A 126 11.39 45.20 -1.34
C GLY A 126 11.52 45.25 0.18
N GLU A 127 10.49 45.71 0.92
CA GLU A 127 10.65 45.97 2.35
C GLU A 127 9.44 45.67 3.26
N LEU A 128 8.47 44.85 2.82
CA LEU A 128 7.27 44.53 3.62
C LEU A 128 6.99 43.04 3.89
N THR A 129 8.00 42.17 3.85
CA THR A 129 7.88 40.81 4.42
C THR A 129 8.79 40.58 5.63
N ARG A 130 9.46 41.62 6.16
CA ARG A 130 10.45 41.44 7.23
C ARG A 130 9.94 41.60 8.66
N ASN A 131 8.66 41.82 8.93
CA ASN A 131 8.14 41.80 10.31
C ASN A 131 6.65 41.44 10.32
N ASN A 132 6.33 40.19 10.68
CA ASN A 132 4.97 39.81 11.01
C ASN A 132 4.71 40.20 12.48
N GLU A 133 4.54 41.50 12.73
CA GLU A 133 4.03 42.00 14.00
C GLU A 133 2.56 42.37 13.84
N LEU A 134 1.75 41.85 14.77
CA LEU A 134 0.33 42.11 14.92
C LEU A 134 0.01 43.59 14.79
N ILE A 135 -0.89 43.97 13.87
CA ILE A 135 -1.54 45.29 13.91
C ILE A 135 -2.97 45.13 14.40
N ALA A 136 -3.11 45.41 15.69
CA ALA A 136 -4.34 45.88 16.29
C ALA A 136 -4.44 47.42 16.10
N ILE A 137 -5.62 47.88 15.68
CA ILE A 137 -6.30 49.14 16.05
C ILE A 137 -5.70 50.47 15.53
N VAL A 138 -6.47 51.22 14.72
CA VAL A 138 -6.95 52.63 14.95
C VAL A 138 -8.12 52.88 13.97
N LYS A 139 -9.37 52.95 14.43
CA LYS A 139 -10.16 54.16 14.81
C LYS A 139 -10.41 55.15 13.64
N GLY A 140 -11.60 55.06 13.03
CA GLY A 140 -12.14 56.07 12.11
C GLY A 140 -13.53 55.70 11.63
N GLY A 141 -14.57 56.09 12.36
CA GLY A 141 -15.95 55.76 12.03
C GLY A 141 -16.53 56.65 10.92
N LEU A 142 -17.20 56.04 9.95
CA LEU A 142 -18.28 56.64 9.16
C LEU A 142 -19.34 55.58 8.80
N LYS A 143 -20.47 55.69 9.50
CA LYS A 143 -21.88 55.36 9.18
C LYS A 143 -22.17 54.24 8.16
N MET A 144 -22.79 53.19 8.70
CA MET A 144 -23.64 52.21 8.01
C MET A 144 -24.81 52.88 7.25
N LEU A 145 -25.10 52.39 6.04
CA LEU A 145 -26.44 52.44 5.44
C LEU A 145 -26.91 50.99 5.19
N PRO A 146 -28.18 50.64 5.48
CA PRO A 146 -28.67 49.28 5.38
C PRO A 146 -29.16 48.96 3.96
N VAL A 147 -29.62 47.72 3.76
CA VAL A 147 -30.51 47.25 2.67
C VAL A 147 -29.74 46.70 1.44
N PHE A 148 -29.86 45.46 0.94
CA PHE A 148 -30.86 44.37 1.02
C PHE A 148 -30.15 43.02 1.20
N GLY A 149 -30.74 42.13 2.00
CA GLY A 149 -30.31 40.74 2.11
C GLY A 149 -30.71 39.92 0.89
N SER A 150 -29.75 39.18 0.34
CA SER A 150 -30.00 37.88 -0.27
C SER A 150 -29.03 36.90 0.39
N GLU A 151 -29.56 35.93 1.11
CA GLU A 151 -28.83 34.82 1.71
C GLU A 151 -27.70 34.34 0.79
N PRO A 152 -26.43 34.38 1.20
CA PRO A 152 -25.46 33.49 0.59
C PRO A 152 -25.82 32.12 1.15
N GLN A 153 -26.56 31.36 0.34
CA GLN A 153 -26.68 29.92 0.49
C GLN A 153 -25.25 29.41 0.59
N SER A 154 -24.80 29.18 1.83
CA SER A 154 -23.53 28.60 2.17
C SER A 154 -23.57 27.17 1.64
N ARG A 155 -23.21 27.03 0.37
CA ARG A 155 -22.63 25.78 -0.11
C ARG A 155 -21.33 25.65 0.65
N ALA A 156 -21.44 25.06 1.84
CA ALA A 156 -20.36 24.48 2.58
C ALA A 156 -19.45 23.79 1.56
N PHE A 157 -18.25 24.32 1.41
CA PHE A 157 -17.16 23.60 0.77
C PHE A 157 -16.78 22.48 1.76
N GLU A 158 -17.57 21.41 1.76
CA GLU A 158 -17.19 20.16 2.39
C GLU A 158 -16.03 19.56 1.60
N ASN A 159 -14.83 19.79 2.08
CA ASN A 159 -13.85 18.76 2.47
C ASN A 159 -12.46 19.39 2.53
N PRO A 160 -11.67 19.17 3.60
CA PRO A 160 -10.24 19.42 3.53
C PRO A 160 -9.67 18.43 2.50
N LYS A 161 -9.34 18.89 1.30
CA LYS A 161 -8.68 18.05 0.29
C LYS A 161 -7.41 17.48 0.91
N CYS A 162 -7.44 16.20 1.26
CA CYS A 162 -6.25 15.50 1.68
C CYS A 162 -5.23 15.45 0.55
N ILE A 163 -3.95 15.40 0.94
CA ILE A 163 -2.86 15.27 -0.02
C ILE A 163 -2.93 13.86 -0.62
N VAL A 164 -3.28 13.77 -1.90
CA VAL A 164 -3.41 12.48 -2.59
C VAL A 164 -2.02 11.89 -2.84
N GLN A 165 -1.80 10.71 -2.28
CA GLN A 165 -0.64 9.87 -2.46
C GLN A 165 -1.09 8.57 -3.13
N THR A 166 -0.63 8.36 -4.37
CA THR A 166 -0.91 7.15 -5.14
C THR A 166 0.40 6.53 -5.60
N THR A 167 0.68 5.30 -5.17
CA THR A 167 1.87 4.58 -5.64
C THR A 167 1.71 4.12 -7.08
N SER A 168 2.83 3.88 -7.74
CA SER A 168 2.83 3.12 -9.00
C SER A 168 2.27 1.71 -8.79
N TRP A 169 1.75 1.13 -9.86
CA TRP A 169 1.30 -0.27 -9.86
C TRP A 169 2.48 -1.23 -9.71
N SER A 170 2.31 -2.26 -8.89
CA SER A 170 3.26 -3.36 -8.80
C SER A 170 3.39 -4.09 -10.13
N GLN A 171 4.51 -4.81 -10.29
CA GLN A 171 4.67 -5.75 -11.37
C GLN A 171 3.59 -6.84 -11.29
N CYS A 172 3.24 -7.43 -12.44
CA CYS A 172 2.23 -8.47 -12.50
C CYS A 172 2.73 -9.73 -11.79
N SER A 173 1.91 -10.32 -10.92
CA SER A 173 2.32 -11.50 -10.15
C SER A 173 2.68 -12.73 -10.99
N LYS A 174 2.25 -12.75 -12.26
CA LYS A 174 2.63 -13.80 -13.21
C LYS A 174 3.22 -13.17 -14.47
N THR A 175 4.24 -13.83 -15.02
CA THR A 175 4.85 -13.40 -16.28
C THR A 175 4.08 -13.89 -17.52
N CYS A 176 3.15 -14.84 -17.37
CA CYS A 176 2.16 -15.21 -18.38
C CYS A 176 0.82 -15.55 -17.73
N GLY A 177 -0.25 -15.44 -18.51
CA GLY A 177 -1.62 -15.69 -18.08
C GLY A 177 -2.12 -14.66 -17.06
N THR A 178 -3.24 -14.99 -16.45
CA THR A 178 -3.94 -14.11 -15.52
C THR A 178 -3.22 -14.03 -14.17
N GLY A 179 -2.76 -12.83 -13.82
CA GLY A 179 -2.13 -12.47 -12.54
C GLY A 179 -2.78 -11.25 -11.89
N ILE A 180 -2.16 -10.75 -10.82
CA ILE A 180 -2.63 -9.62 -10.00
C ILE A 180 -1.52 -8.57 -9.90
N SER A 181 -1.91 -7.30 -10.00
CA SER A 181 -1.07 -6.12 -9.77
C SER A 181 -1.75 -5.25 -8.70
N THR A 182 -0.98 -4.72 -7.75
CA THR A 182 -1.50 -3.97 -6.62
C THR A 182 -0.84 -2.60 -6.51
N ARG A 183 -1.55 -1.63 -5.92
CA ARG A 183 -1.00 -0.33 -5.54
C ARG A 183 -1.62 0.13 -4.22
N VAL A 184 -1.01 1.11 -3.58
CA VAL A 184 -1.60 1.77 -2.41
C VAL A 184 -2.00 3.19 -2.82
N THR A 185 -3.19 3.61 -2.44
CA THR A 185 -3.69 4.96 -2.71
C THR A 185 -4.53 5.45 -1.54
N ASN A 186 -4.47 6.74 -1.24
CA ASN A 186 -5.41 7.40 -0.33
C ASN A 186 -6.48 8.22 -1.08
N ASP A 187 -6.58 8.06 -2.40
CA ASP A 187 -7.60 8.68 -3.26
C ASP A 187 -8.99 8.05 -3.02
N ASN A 188 -9.60 8.40 -1.89
CA ASN A 188 -10.96 8.04 -1.52
C ASN A 188 -11.55 9.13 -0.62
N PRO A 189 -12.90 9.17 -0.46
CA PRO A 189 -13.58 10.21 0.33
C PRO A 189 -13.07 10.32 1.77
N ASP A 190 -12.63 9.22 2.36
CA ASP A 190 -12.14 9.16 3.74
C ASP A 190 -10.64 9.44 3.87
N CYS A 191 -9.93 9.66 2.74
CA CYS A 191 -8.50 9.90 2.69
C CYS A 191 -7.62 8.83 3.36
N LYS A 192 -8.12 7.58 3.41
CA LYS A 192 -7.43 6.45 4.06
C LYS A 192 -6.54 5.71 3.07
N LEU A 193 -5.35 5.29 3.50
CA LEU A 193 -4.51 4.43 2.67
C LEU A 193 -5.19 3.06 2.46
N ILE A 194 -5.57 2.76 1.22
CA ILE A 194 -6.17 1.49 0.81
C ILE A 194 -5.30 0.78 -0.23
N LYS A 195 -5.32 -0.55 -0.18
CA LYS A 195 -4.66 -1.39 -1.19
C LYS A 195 -5.63 -1.66 -2.34
N GLU A 196 -5.36 -1.08 -3.50
CA GLU A 196 -6.09 -1.39 -4.72
C GLU A 196 -5.47 -2.57 -5.44
N THR A 197 -6.32 -3.40 -6.05
CA THR A 197 -5.90 -4.56 -6.84
C THR A 197 -6.52 -4.53 -8.23
N ARG A 198 -5.77 -4.97 -9.24
CA ARG A 198 -6.25 -5.15 -10.61
C ARG A 198 -5.73 -6.45 -11.20
N ILE A 199 -6.54 -7.04 -12.07
CA ILE A 199 -6.16 -8.20 -12.87
C ILE A 199 -5.16 -7.74 -13.94
N CYS A 200 -4.08 -8.49 -14.14
CA CYS A 200 -3.08 -8.21 -15.16
C CYS A 200 -2.77 -9.46 -15.99
N GLU A 201 -2.51 -9.28 -17.27
CA GLU A 201 -2.07 -10.34 -18.18
C GLU A 201 -1.00 -9.77 -19.11
N VAL A 202 0.27 -10.15 -18.87
CA VAL A 202 1.40 -9.63 -19.66
C VAL A 202 1.44 -10.27 -21.04
N ARG A 203 1.19 -11.58 -21.09
CA ARG A 203 1.18 -12.42 -22.29
C ARG A 203 0.40 -13.71 -22.01
N PRO A 204 -0.31 -14.28 -23.00
CA PRO A 204 -0.90 -15.61 -22.87
C PRO A 204 0.19 -16.68 -22.65
N CYS A 205 -0.12 -17.72 -21.86
CA CYS A 205 0.76 -18.87 -21.72
C CYS A 205 0.65 -19.79 -22.96
N GLY A 206 1.71 -20.54 -23.27
CA GLY A 206 1.70 -21.54 -24.35
C GLY A 206 1.80 -20.99 -25.79
N GLN A 207 2.01 -19.69 -25.98
CA GLN A 207 2.29 -19.13 -27.31
C GLN A 207 3.79 -19.18 -27.60
N PRO A 208 4.22 -19.76 -28.76
CA PRO A 208 5.62 -19.73 -29.14
C PRO A 208 6.05 -18.28 -29.34
N SER A 209 7.06 -17.86 -28.59
CA SER A 209 7.89 -16.73 -29.00
C SER A 209 8.51 -17.07 -30.36
N TYR A 210 8.68 -16.07 -31.22
CA TYR A 210 9.33 -16.13 -32.54
C TYR A 210 8.40 -16.35 -33.75
N ALA A 211 8.05 -15.22 -34.39
CA ALA A 211 8.14 -15.05 -35.84
C ALA A 211 7.98 -13.54 -36.15
N SER A 212 8.94 -12.96 -36.88
CA SER A 212 8.95 -11.59 -37.43
C SER A 212 9.45 -10.44 -36.53
N LEU A 213 10.69 -10.52 -36.03
CA LEU A 213 11.44 -9.29 -35.79
C LEU A 213 12.02 -8.80 -37.13
N LYS A 214 11.54 -7.66 -37.63
CA LYS A 214 12.22 -6.93 -38.71
C LYS A 214 13.60 -6.47 -38.19
N LYS A 215 14.63 -6.62 -39.03
CA LYS A 215 16.04 -6.31 -38.75
C LYS A 215 16.16 -4.91 -38.12
N GLY A 216 16.74 -4.80 -36.92
CA GLY A 216 16.99 -3.53 -36.21
C GLY A 216 16.09 -3.19 -35.01
N LYS A 217 15.06 -3.99 -34.67
CA LYS A 217 14.22 -3.76 -33.47
C LYS A 217 14.66 -4.61 -32.27
N LYS A 218 14.94 -3.95 -31.13
CA LYS A 218 15.36 -4.59 -29.85
C LYS A 218 14.20 -5.21 -29.04
N CYS A 219 12.95 -5.03 -29.48
CA CYS A 219 11.72 -5.57 -28.87
C CYS A 219 10.59 -5.69 -29.90
N THR A 220 9.73 -6.70 -29.77
CA THR A 220 8.41 -6.70 -30.42
C THR A 220 7.48 -5.76 -29.65
N LYS A 221 7.42 -4.50 -30.10
CA LYS A 221 6.87 -3.30 -29.40
C LYS A 221 5.48 -3.43 -28.73
N THR A 222 4.67 -4.42 -29.07
CA THR A 222 3.41 -4.89 -28.43
C THR A 222 2.68 -5.69 -29.50
N LYS A 223 2.23 -6.92 -29.23
CA LYS A 223 1.38 -7.68 -30.17
C LYS A 223 -0.07 -7.51 -29.75
N LYS A 224 -0.89 -6.90 -30.60
CA LYS A 224 -2.34 -6.88 -30.40
C LYS A 224 -2.90 -8.29 -30.60
N SER A 225 -3.91 -8.67 -29.83
CA SER A 225 -4.58 -9.95 -30.04
C SER A 225 -5.09 -10.03 -31.49
N PRO A 226 -4.88 -11.15 -32.20
CA PRO A 226 -5.31 -11.30 -33.59
C PRO A 226 -6.83 -11.18 -33.72
N SER A 227 -7.56 -11.76 -32.76
CA SER A 227 -9.02 -11.68 -32.65
C SER A 227 -9.44 -11.06 -31.30
N PRO A 228 -10.66 -10.53 -31.19
CA PRO A 228 -11.24 -10.15 -29.91
C PRO A 228 -11.42 -11.37 -29.00
N VAL A 229 -10.84 -11.33 -27.81
CA VAL A 229 -10.86 -12.41 -26.80
C VAL A 229 -11.68 -11.99 -25.58
N LYS A 230 -12.21 -12.97 -24.84
CA LYS A 230 -12.81 -12.74 -23.52
C LYS A 230 -11.72 -12.87 -22.45
N PHE A 231 -11.78 -12.04 -21.41
CA PHE A 231 -10.96 -12.24 -20.22
C PHE A 231 -11.59 -13.31 -19.34
N THR A 232 -10.77 -14.13 -18.70
CA THR A 232 -11.18 -15.16 -17.75
C THR A 232 -10.57 -14.90 -16.38
N TYR A 233 -11.39 -15.00 -15.33
CA TYR A 233 -10.98 -14.84 -13.94
C TYR A 233 -11.87 -15.68 -13.04
N ALA A 234 -11.26 -16.55 -12.22
CA ALA A 234 -11.95 -17.44 -11.28
C ALA A 234 -13.12 -18.24 -11.90
N GLY A 235 -12.91 -18.81 -13.09
CA GLY A 235 -13.95 -19.55 -13.82
C GLY A 235 -14.94 -18.68 -14.61
N CYS A 236 -14.99 -17.37 -14.35
CA CYS A 236 -15.94 -16.46 -14.99
C CYS A 236 -15.34 -15.76 -16.22
N SER A 237 -16.19 -15.43 -17.19
CA SER A 237 -15.77 -14.83 -18.47
C SER A 237 -16.32 -13.41 -18.65
N SER A 238 -15.55 -12.54 -19.31
CA SER A 238 -16.02 -11.19 -19.61
C SER A 238 -17.22 -11.19 -20.56
N VAL A 239 -18.21 -10.33 -20.28
CA VAL A 239 -19.43 -10.22 -21.11
C VAL A 239 -19.08 -9.74 -22.52
N LYS A 240 -18.19 -8.76 -22.63
CA LYS A 240 -17.68 -8.21 -23.90
C LYS A 240 -16.38 -8.89 -24.29
N LYS A 241 -16.12 -8.96 -25.61
CA LYS A 241 -14.81 -9.33 -26.16
C LYS A 241 -13.95 -8.07 -26.29
N TYR A 242 -12.65 -8.20 -25.98
CA TYR A 242 -11.68 -7.13 -26.03
C TYR A 242 -10.53 -7.49 -26.97
N ARG A 243 -9.83 -6.49 -27.51
CA ARG A 243 -8.60 -6.68 -28.28
C ARG A 243 -7.38 -6.17 -27.48
N PRO A 244 -6.93 -6.92 -26.44
CA PRO A 244 -5.79 -6.51 -25.63
C PRO A 244 -4.50 -6.50 -26.43
N LYS A 245 -3.51 -5.74 -25.92
CA LYS A 245 -2.13 -5.83 -26.36
C LYS A 245 -1.36 -6.66 -25.35
N TYR A 246 -0.42 -7.45 -25.84
CA TYR A 246 0.49 -8.26 -25.04
C TYR A 246 1.93 -7.83 -25.25
N CYS A 247 2.75 -7.96 -24.21
CA CYS A 247 4.19 -7.76 -24.30
C CYS A 247 4.86 -9.02 -24.88
N GLY A 248 5.81 -8.81 -25.79
CA GLY A 248 6.56 -9.91 -26.41
C GLY A 248 7.80 -10.31 -25.62
N SER A 249 8.84 -10.78 -26.32
CA SER A 249 10.17 -11.02 -25.76
C SER A 249 11.19 -10.03 -26.34
N CYS A 250 12.27 -9.79 -25.60
CA CYS A 250 13.43 -9.05 -26.09
C CYS A 250 14.51 -10.06 -26.52
N VAL A 251 15.25 -9.73 -27.58
CA VAL A 251 16.28 -10.62 -28.16
C VAL A 251 17.61 -10.57 -27.39
N ASP A 252 17.83 -9.52 -26.60
CA ASP A 252 19.11 -9.25 -25.92
C ASP A 252 19.15 -9.80 -24.47
N GLY A 253 18.44 -10.89 -24.17
CA GLY A 253 18.35 -11.46 -22.82
C GLY A 253 17.55 -10.63 -21.79
N ARG A 254 16.95 -9.51 -22.22
CA ARG A 254 16.11 -8.63 -21.40
C ARG A 254 14.67 -9.14 -21.26
N CYS A 255 14.00 -8.80 -20.16
CA CYS A 255 12.56 -9.01 -20.01
C CYS A 255 11.78 -7.83 -20.61
N CYS A 256 10.68 -8.14 -21.29
CA CYS A 256 9.73 -7.16 -21.78
C CYS A 256 8.61 -6.96 -20.76
N THR A 257 8.55 -5.77 -20.15
CA THR A 257 7.53 -5.44 -19.13
C THR A 257 6.63 -4.29 -19.62
N PRO A 258 5.38 -4.21 -19.13
CA PRO A 258 4.49 -3.10 -19.46
C PRO A 258 5.07 -1.76 -18.97
N GLN A 259 5.11 -0.74 -19.83
CA GLN A 259 5.58 0.60 -19.47
C GLN A 259 4.40 1.55 -19.25
N GLN A 260 3.52 1.70 -20.24
CA GLN A 260 2.27 2.45 -20.10
C GLN A 260 1.10 1.48 -20.05
N THR A 261 0.26 1.64 -19.04
CA THR A 261 -0.93 0.81 -18.82
C THR A 261 -2.10 1.69 -18.43
N ARG A 262 -3.30 1.32 -18.87
CA ARG A 262 -4.55 1.92 -18.40
C ARG A 262 -5.35 0.87 -17.63
N THR A 263 -6.08 1.27 -16.60
CA THR A 263 -6.97 0.37 -15.85
C THR A 263 -8.40 0.54 -16.36
N VAL A 264 -9.07 -0.56 -16.68
CA VAL A 264 -10.45 -0.57 -17.18
C VAL A 264 -11.30 -1.48 -16.31
N LYS A 265 -12.47 -1.02 -15.87
CA LYS A 265 -13.44 -1.84 -15.14
C LYS A 265 -14.17 -2.75 -16.14
N ILE A 266 -14.06 -4.07 -15.95
CA ILE A 266 -14.66 -5.07 -16.84
C ILE A 266 -15.68 -5.90 -16.05
N ARG A 267 -16.85 -6.10 -16.65
CA ARG A 267 -17.91 -6.95 -16.13
C ARG A 267 -17.71 -8.40 -16.58
N PHE A 268 -17.71 -9.31 -15.62
CA PHE A 268 -17.63 -10.76 -15.78
C PHE A 268 -18.99 -11.40 -15.51
N ARG A 269 -19.23 -12.54 -16.16
CA ARG A 269 -20.39 -13.41 -15.95
C ARG A 269 -19.88 -14.83 -15.72
N CYS A 270 -20.36 -15.45 -14.65
CA CYS A 270 -20.08 -16.85 -14.29
C CYS A 270 -21.17 -17.77 -14.87
N ASP A 271 -20.93 -19.07 -14.83
CA ASP A 271 -21.88 -20.07 -15.32
C ASP A 271 -23.17 -20.09 -14.47
N ASP A 272 -23.07 -19.74 -13.18
CA ASP A 272 -24.20 -19.59 -12.26
C ASP A 272 -25.09 -18.36 -12.54
N GLY A 273 -24.77 -17.57 -13.57
CA GLY A 273 -25.52 -16.36 -13.94
C GLY A 273 -25.14 -15.09 -13.15
N GLU A 274 -24.33 -15.22 -12.09
CA GLU A 274 -23.81 -14.09 -11.35
C GLU A 274 -22.92 -13.18 -12.21
N THR A 275 -22.98 -11.87 -11.95
CA THR A 275 -22.13 -10.89 -12.61
C THR A 275 -21.45 -9.96 -11.63
N PHE A 276 -20.15 -9.74 -11.83
CA PHE A 276 -19.35 -8.84 -11.01
C PHE A 276 -18.44 -7.97 -11.88
N THR A 277 -17.89 -6.91 -11.31
CA THR A 277 -16.96 -6.01 -12.00
C THR A 277 -15.60 -6.01 -11.33
N LYS A 278 -14.53 -6.25 -12.10
CA LYS A 278 -13.14 -6.14 -11.61
C LYS A 278 -12.34 -5.17 -12.48
N SER A 279 -11.34 -4.55 -11.86
CA SER A 279 -10.37 -3.69 -12.54
C SER A 279 -9.36 -4.54 -13.31
N VAL A 280 -9.16 -4.27 -14.59
CA VAL A 280 -8.26 -5.02 -15.48
C VAL A 280 -7.25 -4.09 -16.14
N MET A 281 -5.99 -4.50 -16.16
CA MET A 281 -4.88 -3.79 -16.80
C MET A 281 -4.93 -3.96 -18.32
N MET A 282 -4.91 -2.85 -19.04
CA MET A 282 -4.81 -2.79 -20.49
C MET A 282 -3.46 -2.18 -20.89
N ILE A 283 -2.62 -2.99 -21.52
CA ILE A 283 -1.28 -2.59 -21.94
C ILE A 283 -1.37 -1.63 -23.13
N GLN A 284 -0.68 -0.48 -23.04
CA GLN A 284 -0.56 0.48 -24.14
C GLN A 284 0.78 0.34 -24.86
N SER A 285 1.88 0.21 -24.10
CA SER A 285 3.25 0.03 -24.58
C SER A 285 4.08 -0.86 -23.63
N CYS A 286 5.13 -1.49 -24.16
CA CYS A 286 6.07 -2.31 -23.40
C CYS A 286 7.51 -1.83 -23.61
N ARG A 287 8.37 -2.07 -22.62
CA ARG A 287 9.81 -1.73 -22.65
C ARG A 287 10.65 -2.93 -22.21
N CYS A 288 11.84 -3.06 -22.80
CA CYS A 288 12.82 -4.04 -22.35
C CYS A 288 13.60 -3.49 -21.14
N ASN A 289 13.67 -4.26 -20.07
CA ASN A 289 14.46 -3.96 -18.89
C ASN A 289 15.45 -5.11 -18.60
N TYR A 290 16.58 -4.76 -17.97
CA TYR A 290 17.54 -5.75 -17.45
C TYR A 290 17.14 -6.25 -16.05
N ASN A 291 16.46 -5.41 -15.28
CA ASN A 291 15.94 -5.79 -13.97
C ASN A 291 14.63 -6.56 -14.15
N CYS A 292 14.76 -7.88 -14.24
CA CYS A 292 13.63 -8.78 -14.38
C CYS A 292 13.14 -9.18 -12.99
N PRO A 293 11.81 -9.16 -12.76
CA PRO A 293 11.25 -9.67 -11.52
C PRO A 293 11.65 -11.15 -11.42
N HIS A 294 12.49 -11.47 -10.43
CA HIS A 294 12.90 -12.84 -10.16
C HIS A 294 11.64 -13.68 -9.89
N ALA A 295 11.57 -14.87 -10.48
CA ALA A 295 10.47 -15.83 -10.33
C ALA A 295 10.47 -16.54 -8.96
N ASN A 296 11.22 -16.04 -7.97
CA ASN A 296 11.34 -16.63 -6.64
C ASN A 296 10.84 -15.65 -5.58
N GLU A 297 9.53 -15.44 -5.56
CA GLU A 297 8.83 -15.32 -4.29
C GLU A 297 7.61 -16.23 -4.41
N ALA A 298 7.60 -17.26 -3.56
CA ALA A 298 6.39 -18.00 -3.26
C ALA A 298 5.34 -16.96 -2.85
N TYR A 299 4.48 -16.57 -3.79
CA TYR A 299 3.32 -15.77 -3.47
C TYR A 299 2.59 -16.56 -2.39
N PRO A 300 2.42 -16.01 -1.17
CA PRO A 300 1.56 -16.66 -0.20
C PRO A 300 0.24 -16.89 -0.93
N TYR A 301 -0.26 -18.13 -0.87
CA TYR A 301 -1.58 -18.47 -1.37
C TYR A 301 -2.51 -17.33 -1.00
N TYR A 302 -2.87 -16.48 -1.96
CA TYR A 302 -3.88 -15.46 -1.76
C TYR A 302 -5.17 -16.27 -1.62
N ARG A 303 -5.47 -16.72 -0.40
CA ARG A 303 -6.84 -16.94 0.00
C ARG A 303 -7.50 -15.60 -0.21
N LEU A 304 -8.46 -15.57 -1.13
CA LEU A 304 -9.27 -14.42 -1.45
C LEU A 304 -10.12 -14.10 -0.21
N VAL A 305 -9.53 -13.42 0.77
CA VAL A 305 -10.28 -12.89 1.91
C VAL A 305 -11.15 -11.78 1.33
N ASN A 306 -12.44 -12.11 1.16
CA ASN A 306 -13.56 -11.37 0.57
C ASN A 306 -14.13 -11.87 -0.78
N ASP A 307 -13.68 -12.97 -1.38
CA ASP A 307 -14.50 -13.65 -2.41
C ASP A 307 -15.31 -14.77 -1.73
N ILE A 308 -16.43 -14.40 -1.08
CA ILE A 308 -17.46 -15.38 -0.68
C ILE A 308 -18.18 -15.82 -1.96
N HIS A 309 -17.60 -16.79 -2.67
CA HIS A 309 -18.38 -17.67 -3.53
C HIS A 309 -18.66 -18.91 -2.68
N LYS A 310 -19.91 -19.06 -2.25
CA LYS A 310 -20.38 -20.29 -1.62
C LYS A 310 -20.32 -21.38 -2.68
N PHE A 311 -19.27 -22.19 -2.68
CA PHE A 311 -19.36 -23.52 -3.26
C PHE A 311 -20.29 -24.32 -2.36
N ARG A 312 -21.46 -24.67 -2.89
CA ARG A 312 -22.39 -25.59 -2.23
C ARG A 312 -22.12 -26.96 -2.84
N ASP A 313 -21.54 -27.86 -2.04
CA ASP A 313 -21.64 -29.31 -2.27
C ASP A 313 -23.10 -29.78 -2.08
#